data_AF-A0A966PX98-F1
#
_entry.id   AF-A0A966PX98-F1
#
_cell.length_a   1.000
_cell.length_b   1.000
_cell.length_c   1.000
_cell.angle_alpha   90.00
_cell.angle_beta   90.00
_cell.angle_gamma   90.00
#
_symmetry.space_group_name_H-M   'P 1'
#
loop_
_entity.id
_entity.type
_entity.pdbx_description
1 polymer ?
#
loop_
_entity_poly.entity_id
_entity_poly.type
_entity_poly.pdbx_seq_one_letter_code
_entity_poly.pdbx_strand_id
1 'polypeptide(L)'
;MKTTKYYTTVGNSEYTDDDGFYRIDNDSDKVFAKAVKEVKSKNILQKSPNYYKYYVRTDSGKNLYDPAVSHSIKNNRVSFLDKIKNNGSNFMEVNQSVFNKYINYLRTEHSQWLTEAKRELK
;
A
#
# COMPACT_ATOMS: atom_id res chain seq x y z
N MET A 1 -19.56 -3.71 -9.22
CA MET A 1 -18.83 -2.44 -9.06
C MET A 1 -17.62 -2.72 -8.17
N LYS A 2 -16.41 -2.36 -8.61
CA LYS A 2 -15.17 -2.54 -7.85
C LYS A 2 -14.86 -1.22 -7.16
N THR A 3 -14.70 -1.24 -5.83
CA THR A 3 -14.34 -0.03 -5.08
C THR A 3 -12.91 -0.20 -4.61
N THR A 4 -12.02 0.69 -5.03
CA THR A 4 -10.62 0.69 -4.63
C THR A 4 -10.36 1.87 -3.71
N LYS A 5 -9.65 1.59 -2.63
CA LYS A 5 -9.20 2.57 -1.66
C LYS A 5 -7.68 2.71 -1.75
N TYR A 6 -7.15 3.86 -2.18
CA TYR A 6 -5.71 4.15 -2.23
C TYR A 6 -5.18 4.91 -1.01
N TYR A 7 -4.09 4.42 -0.41
CA TYR A 7 -3.46 4.95 0.80
C TYR A 7 -2.05 5.44 0.51
N THR A 8 -1.67 6.54 1.16
CA THR A 8 -0.37 7.21 0.98
C THR A 8 0.20 7.76 2.31
N THR A 9 1.28 8.52 2.25
CA THR A 9 1.86 9.28 3.37
C THR A 9 1.28 10.70 3.45
N VAL A 10 1.45 11.36 4.59
CA VAL A 10 0.95 12.72 4.85
C VAL A 10 1.34 13.72 3.74
N GLY A 11 2.61 13.70 3.31
CA GLY A 11 3.15 14.66 2.33
C GLY A 11 2.63 14.48 0.90
N ASN A 12 1.95 13.38 0.60
CA ASN A 12 1.42 13.07 -0.73
C ASN A 12 -0.11 12.99 -0.77
N SER A 13 -0.78 13.16 0.38
CA SER A 13 -2.21 12.97 0.53
C SER A 13 -3.04 14.11 -0.06
N GLU A 14 -4.21 13.77 -0.59
CA GLU A 14 -5.21 14.73 -1.06
C GLU A 14 -6.27 14.98 0.03
N TYR A 15 -6.58 13.94 0.82
CA TYR A 15 -7.53 14.00 1.92
C TYR A 15 -7.23 12.92 2.97
N THR A 16 -7.94 13.01 4.10
CA THR A 16 -7.92 12.04 5.18
C THR A 16 -9.29 11.37 5.28
N ASP A 17 -9.33 10.06 5.50
CA ASP A 17 -10.61 9.36 5.74
C ASP A 17 -11.07 9.47 7.20
N ASP A 18 -12.28 8.95 7.48
CA ASP A 18 -12.88 8.98 8.82
C ASP A 18 -12.04 8.25 9.88
N ASP A 19 -11.17 7.32 9.47
CA ASP A 19 -10.26 6.57 10.34
C ASP A 19 -8.91 7.29 10.56
N GLY A 20 -8.74 8.48 9.97
CA GLY A 20 -7.52 9.27 10.07
C GLY A 20 -6.38 8.78 9.18
N PHE A 21 -6.63 7.97 8.16
CA PHE A 21 -5.63 7.54 7.20
C PHE A 21 -5.55 8.50 6.00
N TYR A 22 -4.34 8.65 5.46
CA TYR A 22 -4.05 9.52 4.32
C TYR A 22 -4.39 8.84 2.98
N ARG A 23 -5.13 9.55 2.12
CA ARG A 23 -5.78 9.00 0.92
C ARG A 23 -5.49 9.84 -0.32
N ILE A 24 -5.61 9.19 -1.48
CA ILE A 24 -5.59 9.79 -2.82
C ILE A 24 -6.77 9.18 -3.59
N ASP A 25 -7.43 9.95 -4.46
CA ASP A 25 -8.57 9.43 -5.23
C ASP A 25 -8.16 8.53 -6.41
N ASN A 26 -7.00 8.82 -7.00
CA ASN A 26 -6.51 8.16 -8.20
C ASN A 26 -5.29 7.26 -7.93
N ASP A 27 -5.21 6.16 -8.66
CA ASP A 27 -4.02 5.30 -8.66
C ASP A 27 -2.84 6.09 -9.28
N SER A 28 -1.73 6.18 -8.55
CA SER A 28 -0.56 6.95 -8.95
C SER A 28 0.71 6.41 -8.29
N ASP A 29 1.87 6.92 -8.70
CA ASP A 29 3.16 6.55 -8.10
C ASP A 29 3.32 6.97 -6.64
N LYS A 30 2.37 7.76 -6.12
CA LYS A 30 2.31 8.17 -4.71
C LYS A 30 1.50 7.21 -3.86
N VAL A 31 0.88 6.18 -4.45
CA VAL A 31 0.14 5.16 -3.72
C VAL A 31 1.13 4.13 -3.15
N PHE A 32 1.02 3.88 -1.85
CA PHE A 32 1.84 2.90 -1.16
C PHE A 32 1.05 1.66 -0.71
N ALA A 33 -0.26 1.79 -0.59
CA ALA A 33 -1.14 0.66 -0.26
C ALA A 33 -2.52 0.83 -0.90
N LYS A 34 -3.19 -0.27 -1.23
CA LYS A 34 -4.56 -0.25 -1.76
C LYS A 34 -5.41 -1.38 -1.20
N ALA A 35 -6.65 -1.05 -0.83
CA ALA A 35 -7.67 -2.02 -0.46
C ALA A 35 -8.71 -2.09 -1.58
N VAL A 36 -8.94 -3.28 -2.12
CA VAL A 36 -9.81 -3.52 -3.27
C VAL A 36 -11.00 -4.35 -2.82
N LYS A 37 -12.20 -3.76 -2.89
CA LYS A 37 -13.44 -4.46 -2.64
C LYS A 37 -13.92 -5.14 -3.91
N GLU A 38 -13.97 -6.47 -3.89
CA GLU A 38 -14.61 -7.25 -4.95
C GLU A 38 -16.06 -7.53 -4.59
N VAL A 39 -16.99 -6.82 -5.24
CA VAL A 39 -18.41 -7.19 -5.17
C VAL A 39 -18.64 -8.31 -6.19
N LYS A 40 -18.64 -9.57 -5.74
CA LYS A 40 -19.06 -10.68 -6.60
C LYS A 40 -20.54 -10.49 -6.93
N SER A 41 -20.81 -10.09 -8.17
CA SER A 41 -22.16 -10.05 -8.71
C SER A 41 -22.71 -11.48 -8.77
N LYS A 42 -23.96 -11.67 -8.34
CA LYS A 42 -24.82 -12.87 -8.51
C LYS A 42 -24.85 -13.96 -7.42
N ASN A 43 -24.79 -13.62 -6.12
CA ASN A 43 -25.45 -14.49 -5.13
C ASN A 43 -26.02 -13.65 -3.97
N ILE A 44 -27.25 -13.21 -4.16
CA ILE A 44 -28.08 -12.43 -3.22
C ILE A 44 -28.43 -13.26 -1.94
N LEU A 45 -28.06 -14.53 -1.88
CA LEU A 45 -28.46 -15.46 -0.82
C LEU A 45 -27.37 -15.83 0.20
N GLN A 46 -26.13 -15.34 0.04
CA GLN A 46 -25.12 -15.53 1.08
C GLN A 46 -24.80 -14.20 1.75
N LYS A 47 -25.06 -14.13 3.07
CA LYS A 47 -24.50 -13.15 4.01
C LYS A 47 -22.97 -13.28 4.10
N SER A 48 -22.28 -13.28 2.96
CA SER A 48 -20.83 -13.42 2.91
C SER A 48 -20.18 -12.05 3.11
N PRO A 49 -19.16 -11.96 3.97
CA PRO A 49 -18.55 -10.70 4.34
C PRO A 49 -17.96 -10.04 3.09
N ASN A 50 -18.11 -8.72 3.00
CA ASN A 50 -17.45 -7.90 2.00
C ASN A 50 -15.98 -8.33 1.85
N TYR A 51 -15.62 -9.00 0.76
CA TYR A 51 -14.26 -9.52 0.58
C TYR A 51 -13.37 -8.39 0.06
N TYR A 52 -12.45 -7.96 0.92
CA TYR A 52 -11.39 -7.02 0.56
C TYR A 52 -10.11 -7.80 0.27
N LYS A 53 -9.48 -7.46 -0.85
CA LYS A 53 -8.08 -7.82 -1.12
C LYS A 53 -7.20 -6.63 -0.77
N TYR A 54 -6.14 -6.88 -0.02
CA TYR A 54 -5.24 -5.85 0.47
C TYR A 54 -3.92 -5.95 -0.26
N TYR A 55 -3.38 -4.81 -0.69
CA TYR A 55 -2.12 -4.77 -1.41
C TYR A 55 -1.22 -3.69 -0.84
N VAL A 56 0.07 -4.00 -0.76
CA VAL A 56 1.11 -3.07 -0.30
C VAL A 56 2.21 -2.98 -1.35
N ARG A 57 2.77 -1.78 -1.54
CA ARG A 57 3.88 -1.54 -2.45
C ARG A 57 5.14 -2.24 -1.96
N THR A 58 5.87 -2.85 -2.88
CA THR A 58 7.15 -3.51 -2.60
C THR A 58 8.28 -2.90 -3.38
N ASP A 59 9.48 -3.06 -2.86
CA ASP A 59 10.71 -2.81 -3.62
C ASP A 59 10.98 -3.93 -4.66
N SER A 60 12.06 -3.78 -5.43
CA SER A 60 12.49 -4.79 -6.41
C SER A 60 12.81 -6.16 -5.79
N GLY A 61 13.08 -6.21 -4.48
CA GLY A 61 13.33 -7.42 -3.71
C GLY A 61 12.08 -8.05 -3.09
N LYS A 62 10.87 -7.56 -3.42
CA LYS A 62 9.59 -7.97 -2.83
C LYS A 62 9.48 -7.68 -1.32
N ASN A 63 10.33 -6.82 -0.77
CA ASN A 63 10.16 -6.35 0.61
C ASN A 63 9.16 -5.18 0.64
N LEU A 64 8.50 -4.98 1.77
CA LEU A 64 7.62 -3.83 1.98
C LEU A 64 8.39 -2.53 1.78
N TYR A 65 7.89 -1.67 0.89
CA TYR A 65 8.51 -0.41 0.53
C TYR A 65 8.49 0.57 1.72
N ASP A 66 9.62 1.25 1.96
CA ASP A 66 9.78 2.27 2.99
C ASP A 66 9.87 3.66 2.32
N PRO A 67 8.83 4.51 2.42
CA PRO A 67 8.84 5.85 1.84
C PRO A 67 9.74 6.83 2.61
N ALA A 68 10.07 6.59 3.88
CA ALA A 68 10.92 7.47 4.68
C ALA A 68 12.39 7.40 4.22
N VAL A 69 12.88 6.20 3.88
CA VAL A 69 14.26 5.99 3.42
C VAL A 69 14.52 6.65 2.06
N SER A 70 13.50 6.77 1.20
CA SER A 70 13.66 7.36 -0.14
C SER A 70 14.02 8.86 -0.11
N HIS A 71 13.74 9.57 0.98
CA HIS A 71 14.12 10.97 1.15
C HIS A 71 15.57 11.17 1.62
N SER A 72 16.20 10.15 2.23
CA SER A 72 17.57 10.26 2.77
C SER A 72 18.67 10.00 1.75
N ILE A 73 18.37 9.52 0.54
CA ILE A 73 19.37 9.15 -0.46
C ILE A 73 19.14 9.95 -1.76
N LYS A 74 19.48 11.24 -1.73
CA LYS A 74 19.92 11.98 -2.93
C LYS A 74 21.38 11.62 -3.25
N ASN A 75 21.72 10.33 -3.31
CA ASN A 75 22.99 9.91 -3.88
C ASN A 75 23.02 8.42 -4.24
N ASN A 76 23.38 8.17 -5.51
CA ASN A 76 24.06 6.96 -6.01
C ASN A 76 23.18 5.84 -6.62
N ARG A 77 23.18 5.83 -7.96
CA ARG A 77 23.06 4.68 -8.87
C ARG A 77 21.75 3.87 -8.80
N VAL A 78 20.63 4.51 -9.13
CA VAL A 78 19.52 3.77 -9.73
C VAL A 78 19.97 3.37 -11.14
N SER A 79 20.16 2.07 -11.37
CA SER A 79 20.62 1.59 -12.68
C SER A 79 19.59 2.00 -13.73
N PHE A 80 20.03 2.42 -14.92
CA PHE A 80 19.16 2.85 -16.01
C PHE A 80 18.10 1.77 -16.37
N LEU A 81 18.42 0.50 -16.08
CA LEU A 81 17.54 -0.66 -16.23
C LEU A 81 16.38 -0.69 -15.23
N ASP A 82 16.59 -0.26 -13.97
CA ASP A 82 15.50 -0.14 -12.99
C ASP A 82 14.49 0.91 -13.43
N LYS A 83 14.94 1.96 -14.12
CA LYS A 83 14.08 3.03 -14.66
C LYS A 83 13.19 2.56 -15.81
N ILE A 84 13.64 1.58 -16.60
CA ILE A 84 12.90 1.03 -17.74
C ILE A 84 11.88 -0.03 -17.29
N LYS A 85 12.11 -0.70 -16.14
CA LYS A 85 11.20 -1.72 -15.60
C LYS A 85 10.21 -1.18 -14.54
N ASN A 86 10.41 0.03 -14.01
CA ASN A 86 9.63 0.63 -12.91
C ASN A 86 8.38 1.43 -13.31
N ASN A 87 7.87 1.33 -14.54
CA ASN A 87 6.59 1.99 -14.87
C ASN A 87 5.36 1.33 -14.19
N GLY A 88 5.54 0.23 -13.48
CA GLY A 88 4.51 -0.36 -12.62
C GLY A 88 5.04 -0.45 -11.19
N SER A 89 4.54 0.39 -10.29
CA SER A 89 4.70 0.18 -8.86
C SER A 89 4.35 -1.27 -8.52
N ASN A 90 5.32 -2.06 -8.03
CA ASN A 90 5.07 -3.46 -7.69
C ASN A 90 4.21 -3.49 -6.42
N PHE A 91 3.04 -4.12 -6.53
CA PHE A 91 2.15 -4.35 -5.39
C PHE A 91 2.06 -5.85 -5.13
N MET A 92 2.15 -6.21 -3.86
CA MET A 92 1.98 -7.57 -3.39
C MET A 92 0.68 -7.68 -2.60
N GLU A 93 -0.07 -8.74 -2.84
CA GLU A 93 -1.26 -9.06 -2.03
C GLU A 93 -0.81 -9.50 -0.63
N VAL A 94 -1.43 -8.93 0.40
CA VAL A 94 -1.12 -9.19 1.80
C VAL A 94 -2.40 -9.48 2.58
N ASN A 95 -2.26 -10.04 3.77
CA ASN A 95 -3.39 -10.18 4.69
C ASN A 95 -3.78 -8.81 5.30
N GLN A 96 -4.95 -8.77 5.96
CA GLN A 96 -5.45 -7.53 6.58
C GLN A 96 -4.55 -7.02 7.72
N SER A 97 -3.93 -7.91 8.49
CA SER A 97 -3.08 -7.54 9.63
C SER A 97 -1.81 -6.81 9.18
N VAL A 98 -1.09 -7.37 8.20
CA VAL A 98 0.07 -6.76 7.54
C VAL A 98 -0.33 -5.42 6.91
N PHE A 99 -1.47 -5.36 6.24
CA PHE A 99 -1.99 -4.13 5.65
C PHE A 99 -2.22 -3.05 6.71
N ASN A 100 -2.92 -3.37 7.80
CA ASN A 100 -3.22 -2.45 8.89
C ASN A 100 -1.95 -1.91 9.56
N LYS A 101 -0.96 -2.78 9.81
CA LYS A 101 0.35 -2.37 10.32
C LYS A 101 1.04 -1.41 9.34
N TYR A 102 0.99 -1.71 8.06
CA TYR A 102 1.61 -0.87 7.04
C TYR A 102 0.95 0.51 6.92
N ILE A 103 -0.38 0.60 6.86
CA ILE A 103 -1.06 1.92 6.82
C ILE A 103 -0.87 2.72 8.11
N ASN A 104 -0.74 2.05 9.27
CA ASN A 104 -0.37 2.70 10.53
C ASN A 104 1.04 3.26 10.47
N TYR A 105 1.98 2.53 9.86
CA TYR A 105 3.31 3.04 9.58
C TYR A 105 3.27 4.27 8.66
N LEU A 106 2.50 4.25 7.56
CA LEU A 106 2.34 5.41 6.67
C LEU A 106 1.75 6.64 7.38
N ARG A 107 0.90 6.41 8.41
CA ARG A 107 0.28 7.47 9.20
C ARG A 107 1.20 8.04 10.28
N THR A 108 1.93 7.19 10.98
CA THR A 108 2.69 7.54 12.19
C THR A 108 4.18 7.68 11.97
N GLU A 109 4.68 7.19 10.83
CA GLU A 109 6.11 7.06 10.50
C GLU A 109 6.91 6.21 11.51
N HIS A 110 6.21 5.50 12.40
CA HIS A 110 6.83 4.70 13.45
C HIS A 110 7.31 3.34 12.90
N SER A 111 8.62 3.18 12.78
CA SER A 111 9.28 2.05 12.11
C SER A 111 9.00 0.66 12.72
N GLN A 112 8.54 0.60 13.97
CA GLN A 112 8.14 -0.68 14.59
C GLN A 112 7.00 -1.35 13.83
N TRP A 113 6.02 -0.57 13.34
CA TRP A 113 4.91 -1.09 12.55
C TRP A 113 5.39 -1.75 11.25
N LEU A 114 6.37 -1.15 10.58
CA LEU A 114 6.96 -1.71 9.37
C LEU A 114 7.74 -3.00 9.67
N THR A 115 8.48 -3.02 10.78
CA THR A 115 9.22 -4.21 11.24
C THR A 115 8.29 -5.37 11.55
N GLU A 116 7.19 -5.11 12.24
CA GLU A 116 6.18 -6.12 12.55
C GLU A 116 5.47 -6.64 11.30
N ALA A 117 5.12 -5.74 10.37
CA ALA A 117 4.52 -6.11 9.09
C ALA A 117 5.46 -7.01 8.27
N LYS A 118 6.76 -6.67 8.22
CA LYS A 118 7.79 -7.50 7.56
C LYS A 118 7.96 -8.85 8.22
N ARG A 119 7.84 -8.95 9.55
CA ARG A 119 7.95 -10.21 10.28
C ARG A 119 6.78 -11.14 9.97
N GLU A 120 5.56 -10.62 9.90
CA GLU A 120 4.36 -11.41 9.63
C GLU A 120 4.26 -11.86 8.15
N LEU A 121 4.93 -11.15 7.24
CA LEU A 121 4.98 -11.51 5.84
C LEU A 121 5.87 -12.74 5.56
N LYS A 122 6.84 -13.05 6.44
CA LYS A 122 7.74 -14.20 6.31
C LYS A 122 7.07 -15.50 6.73
#